data_AF-A0A9W8I873-F1
#
_entry.id   AF-A0A9W8I873-F1
#
_cell.length_a   1.000
_cell.length_b   1.000
_cell.length_c   1.000
_cell.angle_alpha   90.00
_cell.angle_beta   90.00
_cell.angle_gamma   90.00
#
_symmetry.space_group_name_H-M   'P 1'
#
loop_
_entity.id
_entity.type
_entity.pdbx_description
1 polymer ?
#
loop_
_entity_poly.entity_id
_entity_poly.type
_entity_poly.pdbx_seq_one_letter_code
_entity_poly.pdbx_strand_id
1 'polypeptide(L)'
;MSPPKRALLAITSYHGPFYPNGDPTGLFYTEALHPYNVLKAAGFQVDLASETGQYGIDPHSIDKAFMNDDDFAVYNDKTSEFNQKLSQLHKASDLNPDDYG
;
A
#
# COMPACT_ATOMS: atom_id res chain seq x y z
N MET A 1 -23.90 14.70 -9.92
CA MET A 1 -23.67 13.80 -8.77
C MET A 1 -22.26 14.07 -8.26
N SER A 2 -21.97 13.85 -6.98
CA SER A 2 -20.59 13.85 -6.49
C SER A 2 -19.84 12.62 -7.02
N PRO A 3 -18.52 12.67 -7.20
CA PRO A 3 -17.70 11.49 -7.50
C PRO A 3 -17.84 10.36 -6.45
N PRO A 4 -17.48 9.11 -6.78
CA PRO A 4 -17.79 7.90 -5.97
C PRO A 4 -17.36 7.87 -4.50
N LYS A 5 -16.38 8.68 -4.06
CA LYS A 5 -15.72 8.54 -2.75
C LYS A 5 -15.01 7.19 -2.56
N ARG A 6 -14.43 6.68 -3.64
CA ARG A 6 -13.57 5.48 -3.62
C ARG A 6 -12.23 5.83 -4.25
N ALA A 7 -11.16 5.48 -3.56
CA ALA A 7 -9.79 5.75 -3.99
C ALA A 7 -9.07 4.44 -4.32
N LEU A 8 -8.36 4.43 -5.45
CA LEU A 8 -7.42 3.39 -5.80
C LEU A 8 -6.01 3.82 -5.38
N LEU A 9 -5.43 3.12 -4.41
CA LEU A 9 -4.05 3.34 -3.98
C LEU A 9 -3.15 2.35 -4.71
N ALA A 10 -2.49 2.84 -5.77
CA ALA A 10 -1.54 2.04 -6.54
C ALA A 10 -0.23 1.84 -5.77
N ILE A 11 0.27 0.60 -5.75
CA ILE A 11 1.59 0.24 -5.23
C ILE A 11 2.42 -0.45 -6.32
N THR A 12 3.75 -0.37 -6.20
CA THR A 12 4.65 -1.02 -7.16
C THR A 12 4.51 -2.55 -7.12
N SER A 13 4.52 -3.16 -8.30
CA SER A 13 4.65 -4.61 -8.49
C SER A 13 6.11 -5.07 -8.60
N TYR A 14 7.06 -4.15 -8.79
CA TYR A 14 8.47 -4.50 -8.86
C TYR A 14 9.01 -4.82 -7.47
N HIS A 15 9.64 -5.97 -7.34
CA HIS A 15 10.46 -6.34 -6.19
C HIS A 15 11.68 -7.11 -6.66
N GLY A 16 12.86 -6.50 -6.53
CA GLY A 16 14.10 -7.05 -7.06
C GLY A 16 15.30 -6.16 -6.76
N PRO A 17 16.54 -6.67 -6.92
CA PRO A 17 17.77 -5.99 -6.51
C PRO A 17 17.86 -4.56 -7.02
N PHE A 18 18.25 -3.65 -6.14
CA PHE A 18 18.32 -2.21 -6.44
C PHE A 18 19.47 -1.51 -5.71
N TYR A 19 19.65 -1.81 -4.41
CA TYR A 19 20.63 -1.12 -3.58
C TYR A 19 22.05 -1.68 -3.77
N PRO A 20 23.13 -0.89 -3.54
CA PRO A 20 24.51 -1.33 -3.71
C PRO A 20 24.94 -2.51 -2.82
N ASN A 21 24.21 -2.78 -1.73
CA ASN A 21 24.42 -3.93 -0.86
C ASN A 21 23.70 -5.21 -1.34
N GLY A 22 22.95 -5.14 -2.44
CA GLY A 22 22.19 -6.25 -3.01
C GLY A 22 20.73 -6.33 -2.58
N ASP A 23 20.28 -5.46 -1.66
CA ASP A 23 18.89 -5.48 -1.19
C ASP A 23 17.92 -5.14 -2.33
N PRO A 24 16.73 -5.77 -2.35
CA PRO A 24 15.67 -5.40 -3.28
C PRO A 24 15.04 -4.06 -2.89
N THR A 25 14.50 -3.34 -3.86
CA THR A 25 13.50 -2.30 -3.59
C THR A 25 12.08 -2.87 -3.72
N GLY A 26 11.06 -2.09 -3.41
CA GLY A 26 9.66 -2.51 -3.45
C GLY A 26 8.72 -1.40 -3.00
N LEU A 27 7.59 -1.79 -2.40
CA LEU A 27 6.69 -0.88 -1.72
C LEU A 27 7.42 -0.24 -0.52
N PHE A 28 7.54 1.08 -0.54
CA PHE A 28 7.89 1.85 0.65
C PHE A 28 6.68 1.87 1.60
N TYR A 29 6.76 1.18 2.74
CA TYR A 29 5.58 0.81 3.53
C TYR A 29 4.72 2.01 3.95
N THR A 30 5.34 3.09 4.44
CA THR A 30 4.62 4.30 4.90
C THR A 30 4.05 5.14 3.75
N GLU A 31 4.60 5.05 2.53
CA GLU A 31 4.03 5.71 1.34
C GLU A 31 2.68 5.11 0.92
N ALA A 32 2.36 3.88 1.35
CA ALA A 32 1.01 3.34 1.22
C ALA A 32 0.18 3.50 2.52
N LEU A 33 0.76 3.28 3.70
CA LEU A 33 0.02 3.37 4.97
C LEU A 33 -0.51 4.79 5.24
N HIS A 34 0.30 5.82 5.01
CA HIS A 34 -0.10 7.19 5.37
C HIS A 34 -1.22 7.73 4.45
N PRO A 35 -1.17 7.61 3.10
CA PRO A 35 -2.30 7.96 2.25
C PRO A 35 -3.54 7.13 2.52
N TYR A 36 -3.40 5.82 2.78
CA TYR A 36 -4.53 4.97 3.18
C TYR A 36 -5.25 5.51 4.41
N ASN A 37 -4.51 5.83 5.48
CA ASN A 37 -5.05 6.37 6.72
C ASN A 37 -5.78 7.72 6.49
N VAL A 38 -5.17 8.62 5.71
CA VAL A 38 -5.76 9.94 5.39
C VAL A 38 -7.05 9.79 4.58
N LEU A 39 -7.06 8.94 3.55
CA LEU A 39 -8.24 8.69 2.71
C LEU A 39 -9.37 8.04 3.51
N LYS A 40 -9.06 7.04 4.34
CA LYS A 40 -10.03 6.40 5.26
C LYS A 40 -10.61 7.39 6.25
N ALA A 41 -9.79 8.26 6.85
CA ALA A 41 -10.26 9.31 7.75
C ALA A 41 -11.14 10.36 7.05
N ALA A 42 -10.88 10.65 5.77
CA ALA A 42 -11.76 11.46 4.93
C ALA A 42 -13.04 10.74 4.46
N GLY A 43 -13.25 9.48 4.89
CA GLY A 43 -14.44 8.68 4.59
C GLY A 43 -14.46 8.10 3.18
N PHE A 44 -13.30 7.84 2.57
CA PHE A 44 -13.20 7.07 1.33
C PHE A 44 -13.18 5.57 1.62
N GLN A 45 -13.80 4.78 0.73
CA GLN A 45 -13.38 3.40 0.56
C GLN A 45 -12.03 3.39 -0.17
N VAL A 46 -11.06 2.62 0.30
CA VAL A 46 -9.73 2.53 -0.32
C VAL A 46 -9.46 1.09 -0.72
N ASP A 47 -9.16 0.89 -2.00
CA ASP A 47 -8.63 -0.37 -2.52
C ASP A 47 -7.13 -0.20 -2.81
N LEU A 48 -6.37 -1.27 -2.66
CA LEU A 48 -4.95 -1.30 -3.01
C LEU A 48 -4.76 -2.21 -4.22
N ALA A 49 -3.94 -1.78 -5.18
CA ALA A 49 -3.62 -2.58 -6.36
C ALA A 49 -2.18 -2.40 -6.83
N SER A 50 -1.67 -3.40 -7.54
CA SER A 50 -0.49 -3.25 -8.40
C SER A 50 -0.78 -3.79 -9.80
N GLU A 51 0.13 -3.52 -10.74
CA GLU A 51 0.02 -3.99 -12.13
C GLU A 51 -0.17 -5.52 -12.25
N THR A 52 0.38 -6.28 -11.30
CA THR A 52 0.38 -7.75 -11.30
C THR A 52 -0.49 -8.40 -10.23
N GLY A 53 -1.03 -7.62 -9.27
CA GLY A 53 -1.65 -8.15 -8.06
C GLY A 53 -0.64 -8.74 -7.06
N GLN A 54 0.66 -8.47 -7.26
CA GLN A 54 1.75 -8.86 -6.37
C GLN A 54 2.57 -7.64 -5.98
N TYR A 55 3.28 -7.72 -4.87
CA TYR A 55 4.21 -6.71 -4.38
C TYR A 55 5.28 -7.37 -3.52
N GLY A 56 6.35 -6.64 -3.22
CA GLY A 56 7.25 -6.93 -2.10
C GLY A 56 7.56 -5.62 -1.38
N ILE A 57 7.91 -5.69 -0.10
CA ILE A 57 8.22 -4.51 0.71
C ILE A 57 9.68 -4.13 0.46
N ASP A 58 9.95 -2.83 0.35
CA ASP A 58 11.32 -2.31 0.42
C ASP A 58 11.84 -2.47 1.87
N PRO A 59 12.90 -3.28 2.11
CA PRO A 59 13.38 -3.57 3.45
C PRO A 59 13.99 -2.35 4.15
N HIS A 60 14.36 -1.29 3.42
CA HIS A 60 14.86 -0.04 4.01
C HIS A 60 13.70 0.83 4.49
N SER A 61 12.50 0.70 3.90
CA SER A 61 11.31 1.45 4.31
C SER A 61 10.75 1.09 5.69
N ILE A 62 11.19 -0.05 6.25
CA ILE A 62 10.79 -0.54 7.58
C ILE A 62 11.84 -0.29 8.67
N ASP A 63 12.85 0.56 8.40
CA ASP A 63 13.76 1.07 9.41
C ASP A 63 13.06 2.10 10.32
N LYS A 64 13.53 2.22 11.56
CA LYS A 64 13.08 3.23 12.54
C LYS A 64 13.34 4.67 12.10
N ALA A 65 14.20 4.89 11.11
CA ALA A 65 14.37 6.18 10.46
C ALA A 65 13.12 6.62 9.65
N PHE A 66 12.26 5.68 9.23
CA PHE A 66 11.14 5.93 8.31
C PHE A 66 9.76 5.54 8.86
N MET A 67 9.71 4.91 10.04
CA MET A 67 8.50 4.48 10.73
C MET A 67 8.49 4.96 12.18
N ASN A 68 7.35 5.48 12.64
CA ASN A 68 7.10 5.76 14.05
C ASN A 68 6.49 4.53 14.77
N ASP A 69 6.27 4.64 16.08
CA ASP A 69 5.75 3.53 16.89
C ASP A 69 4.33 3.06 16.46
N ASP A 70 3.47 3.96 15.98
CA ASP A 70 2.13 3.62 15.47
C ASP A 70 2.23 2.92 14.10
N ASP A 71 3.15 3.36 13.22
CA ASP A 71 3.44 2.68 11.96
C ASP A 71 3.92 1.24 12.21
N PHE A 72 4.79 1.05 13.21
CA PHE A 72 5.27 -0.27 13.63
C PHE A 72 4.16 -1.11 14.27
N ALA A 73 3.24 -0.51 15.03
CA ALA A 73 2.10 -1.23 15.57
C ALA A 73 1.22 -1.80 14.45
N VAL A 74 0.92 -1.00 13.42
CA VAL A 74 0.16 -1.47 12.24
C VAL A 74 0.94 -2.52 11.45
N TYR A 75 2.23 -2.29 11.18
CA TYR A 75 3.07 -3.23 10.41
C TYR A 75 3.17 -4.62 11.06
N ASN A 76 3.34 -4.68 12.38
CA ASN A 76 3.41 -5.94 13.11
C ASN A 76 2.04 -6.62 13.29
N ASP A 77 0.94 -5.85 13.26
CA ASP A 77 -0.42 -6.39 13.28
C ASP A 77 -0.89 -6.85 11.89
N LYS A 78 -0.73 -8.14 11.62
CA LYS A 78 -1.25 -8.82 10.41
C LYS A 78 -2.77 -8.80 10.30
N THR A 79 -3.49 -8.49 11.38
CA THR A 79 -4.96 -8.40 11.39
C THR A 79 -5.48 -6.99 11.11
N SER A 80 -4.61 -5.98 11.05
CA SER A 80 -4.99 -4.61 10.67
C SER A 80 -5.62 -4.56 9.27
N GLU A 81 -6.62 -3.70 9.08
CA GLU A 81 -7.35 -3.60 7.80
C GLU A 81 -6.41 -3.31 6.62
N PHE A 82 -5.35 -2.52 6.85
CA PHE A 82 -4.34 -2.21 5.86
C PHE A 82 -3.53 -3.44 5.44
N ASN A 83 -3.02 -4.22 6.39
CA ASN A 83 -2.25 -5.43 6.09
C ASN A 83 -3.13 -6.53 5.46
N GLN A 84 -4.40 -6.63 5.86
CA GLN A 84 -5.37 -7.51 5.19
C GLN A 84 -5.55 -7.11 3.73
N LYS A 85 -5.73 -5.81 3.43
CA LYS A 85 -5.82 -5.29 2.05
C LYS A 85 -4.55 -5.52 1.24
N LEU A 86 -3.36 -5.34 1.84
CA LEU A 86 -2.10 -5.70 1.19
C LEU A 86 -1.99 -7.20 0.90
N SER A 87 -2.47 -8.07 1.79
CA SER A 87 -2.48 -9.53 1.56
C SER A 87 -3.50 -9.98 0.50
N GLN A 88 -4.48 -9.13 0.18
CA GLN A 88 -5.56 -9.36 -0.79
C GLN A 88 -5.48 -8.34 -1.93
N LEU A 89 -4.24 -7.98 -2.32
CA LEU A 89 -3.97 -6.94 -3.30
C LEU A 89 -4.67 -7.21 -4.64
N HIS A 90 -5.35 -6.21 -5.18
CA HIS A 90 -5.95 -6.33 -6.49
C HIS A 90 -4.87 -6.25 -7.59
N LYS A 91 -5.08 -7.00 -8.67
CA LYS A 91 -4.43 -6.72 -9.94
C LYS A 91 -5.18 -5.59 -10.63
N ALA A 92 -4.45 -4.57 -11.10
CA ALA A 92 -5.06 -3.37 -11.69
C ALA A 92 -6.00 -3.67 -12.88
N SER A 93 -5.69 -4.69 -13.68
CA SER A 93 -6.53 -5.13 -14.82
C SER A 93 -7.90 -5.70 -14.44
N ASP A 94 -8.09 -6.04 -13.16
CA ASP A 94 -9.27 -6.78 -12.68
C ASP A 94 -10.27 -5.83 -12.00
N LEU A 95 -9.95 -4.53 -11.95
CA LEU A 95 -10.75 -3.46 -11.37
C LEU A 95 -11.54 -2.70 -12.44
N ASN A 96 -12.70 -2.17 -12.06
CA ASN A 96 -13.49 -1.27 -12.89
C ASN A 96 -13.01 0.18 -12.70
N PRO A 97 -12.51 0.90 -13.73
CA PRO A 97 -12.08 2.28 -13.58
C PRO A 97 -13.19 3.25 -13.12
N ASP A 98 -14.44 2.98 -13.50
CA ASP A 98 -15.58 3.84 -13.18
C ASP A 98 -16.00 3.78 -11.68
N ASP A 99 -15.44 2.84 -10.91
CA ASP A 99 -15.71 2.72 -9.46
C ASP A 99 -15.03 3.84 -8.64
N TYR A 100 -14.09 4.61 -9.22
CA TYR A 100 -13.18 5.50 -8.50
C TYR A 100 -13.39 7.00 -8.83
N GLY A 101 -13.24 7.87 -7.81
CA GLY A 101 -13.27 9.33 -7.96
C GLY A 101 -13.70 10.10 -6.71
#